data_AF-A0A947VB11-F1
#
_entry.id   AF-A0A947VB11-F1
#
_cell.length_a   1.000
_cell.length_b   1.000
_cell.length_c   1.000
_cell.angle_alpha   90.00
_cell.angle_beta   90.00
_cell.angle_gamma   90.00
#
_symmetry.space_group_name_H-M   'P 1'
#
loop_
_entity.id
_entity.type
_entity.pdbx_description
1 polymer ?
#
loop_
_entity_poly.entity_id
_entity_poly.type
_entity_poly.pdbx_seq_one_letter_code
_entity_poly.pdbx_strand_id
1 'polypeptide(L)' 'MPIFDFYCKKCDRSFELLVRGSVMPACPECGGGDLEKQVSRPAAPGKTAGLLASGRAQAAREGHFSNYAPSERPRRK' A
#
# COMPACT_ATOMS: atom_id res chain seq x y z
N MET A 1 11.47 -2.16 -13.73
CA MET A 1 10.97 -3.55 -13.85
C MET A 1 9.49 -3.52 -13.52
N PRO A 2 8.61 -3.72 -14.50
CA PRO A 2 7.18 -3.72 -14.23
C PRO A 2 6.80 -4.95 -13.38
N ILE A 3 5.96 -4.70 -12.38
CA ILE A 3 5.22 -5.75 -11.65
C ILE A 3 3.88 -5.89 -12.36
N PHE A 4 3.45 -7.12 -12.60
CA PHE A 4 2.14 -7.41 -13.15
C PHE A 4 1.45 -8.49 -12.32
N ASP A 5 0.14 -8.38 -12.25
CA ASP A 5 -0.73 -9.37 -11.62
C ASP A 5 -1.07 -10.42 -12.69
N PHE A 6 -1.00 -11.70 -12.32
CA PHE A 6 -1.35 -12.82 -13.18
C PHE A 6 -2.31 -13.76 -12.47
N TYR A 7 -3.19 -14.38 -13.25
CA TYR A 7 -4.03 -15.49 -12.83
C TYR A 7 -3.68 -16.73 -13.65
N CYS A 8 -3.36 -17.83 -12.98
CA CYS A 8 -3.06 -19.10 -13.64
C CYS A 8 -4.32 -19.96 -13.77
N LYS A 9 -4.69 -20.29 -15.01
CA LYS A 9 -5.87 -21.13 -15.31
C LYS A 9 -5.68 -22.60 -14.93
N LYS A 10 -4.43 -23.07 -14.81
CA LYS A 10 -4.14 -24.48 -14.46
C LYS A 10 -4.30 -24.79 -12.98
N CYS A 11 -3.83 -23.89 -12.11
CA CYS A 11 -3.81 -24.12 -10.67
C CYS A 11 -4.70 -23.14 -9.89
N ASP A 12 -5.50 -22.36 -10.60
CA ASP A 12 -6.52 -21.44 -10.06
C ASP A 12 -5.98 -20.47 -9.01
N ARG A 13 -4.81 -19.88 -9.30
CA ARG A 13 -4.11 -18.99 -8.37
C ARG A 13 -3.72 -17.67 -9.00
N SER A 14 -3.92 -16.61 -8.24
CA SER A 14 -3.48 -15.26 -8.56
C SER A 14 -2.16 -14.94 -7.86
N PHE A 15 -1.23 -14.32 -8.57
CA PHE A 15 0.07 -13.93 -8.04
C PHE A 15 0.62 -12.70 -8.75
N GLU A 16 1.54 -11.99 -8.11
CA GLU A 16 2.26 -10.86 -8.71
C GLU A 16 3.66 -11.29 -9.13
N LEU A 17 4.10 -10.83 -10.30
CA LEU A 17 5.41 -11.18 -10.81
C LEU A 17 6.13 -9.96 -11.42
N LEU A 18 7.40 -9.81 -11.04
CA LEU A 18 8.33 -8.91 -11.69
C LEU A 18 8.73 -9.48 -13.06
N VAL A 19 8.28 -8.86 -14.14
CA VAL A 19 8.63 -9.29 -15.50
C VAL A 19 9.83 -8.50 -16.01
N ARG A 20 10.87 -9.21 -16.44
CA ARG A 20 12.07 -8.62 -17.04
C ARG A 20 11.99 -8.74 -18.57
N GLY A 21 12.00 -7.59 -19.25
CA GLY A 21 11.96 -7.55 -20.71
C GLY A 21 10.68 -8.15 -21.29
N SER A 22 10.80 -8.89 -22.38
CA SER A 22 9.70 -9.53 -23.11
C SER A 22 9.59 -11.04 -22.86
N VAL A 23 10.13 -11.54 -21.74
CA VAL A 23 10.05 -12.96 -21.39
C VAL A 23 8.62 -13.32 -20.98
N MET A 24 8.07 -14.39 -21.55
CA MET A 24 6.80 -14.94 -21.08
C MET A 24 7.02 -15.65 -19.73
N PRO A 25 6.33 -15.22 -18.66
CA PRO A 25 6.49 -15.84 -17.36
C PRO A 25 5.77 -17.20 -17.30
N ALA A 26 6.26 -18.07 -16.42
CA ALA A 26 5.57 -19.29 -16.01
C ALA A 26 4.97 -19.13 -14.61
N CYS A 27 3.94 -19.89 -14.31
CA CYS A 27 3.36 -19.94 -12.97
C CYS A 27 4.41 -20.46 -11.96
N PRO A 28 4.72 -19.74 -10.86
CA PRO A 28 5.67 -20.20 -9.86
C PRO A 28 5.18 -21.41 -9.06
N GLU A 29 3.86 -21.64 -9.00
CA GLU A 29 3.24 -22.72 -8.23
C GLU A 29 3.19 -24.04 -9.00
N CYS A 30 2.94 -24.01 -10.31
CA CYS A 30 2.73 -25.22 -11.11
C CYS A 30 3.61 -25.34 -12.36
N GLY A 31 4.42 -24.33 -12.67
CA GLY A 31 5.23 -24.27 -13.88
C GLY A 31 4.43 -24.09 -15.18
N GLY A 32 3.10 -23.93 -15.11
CA GLY A 32 2.23 -23.76 -16.27
C GLY A 32 2.42 -22.42 -16.98
N GLY A 33 2.33 -22.42 -18.31
CA GLY A 33 2.39 -21.22 -19.14
C GLY A 33 1.04 -20.56 -19.45
N ASP A 34 -0.07 -21.13 -18.99
CA ASP A 34 -1.41 -20.58 -19.21
C ASP A 34 -1.74 -19.54 -18.13
N LEU A 35 -1.23 -18.32 -18.37
CA LEU A 35 -1.35 -17.17 -17.48
C LEU A 35 -2.17 -16.07 -18.15
N GLU A 36 -3.15 -15.56 -17.41
CA GLU A 36 -3.93 -14.39 -17.81
C GLU A 36 -3.43 -13.16 -17.05
N LYS A 37 -2.97 -12.16 -17.79
CA LYS A 37 -2.54 -10.89 -17.19
C LYS A 37 -3.75 -10.12 -16.67
N GLN A 38 -3.71 -9.78 -15.39
CA GLN A 38 -4.77 -9.05 -14.70
C GLN A 38 -4.45 -7.56 -14.63
N VAL A 39 -5.49 -6.76 -14.41
CA VAL A 39 -5.35 -5.33 -14.09
C VAL A 39 -5.00 -5.21 -12.61
N SER A 40 -3.86 -4.57 -12.32
CA SER A 40 -3.43 -4.37 -10.95
C SER A 40 -4.42 -3.51 -10.17
N ARG A 41 -4.72 -3.93 -8.94
CA ARG A 41 -5.64 -3.16 -8.07
C ARG A 41 -5.01 -1.81 -7.72
N PRO A 42 -5.76 -0.70 -7.83
CA PRO A 42 -5.28 0.58 -7.35
C PRO A 42 -5.11 0.53 -5.82
N ALA A 43 -4.09 1.24 -5.32
CA ALA A 43 -3.88 1.39 -3.89
C ALA A 43 -5.09 2.09 -3.23
N ALA A 44 -5.49 1.61 -2.06
CA ALA A 44 -6.53 2.29 -1.28
C ALA A 44 -6.06 3.69 -0.86
N PRO A 45 -6.99 4.64 -0.64
CA PRO A 45 -6.63 5.96 -0.13
C PRO A 45 -5.79 5.87 1.15
N GLY A 46 -4.73 6.67 1.22
CA GLY A 46 -3.84 6.71 2.38
C GLY A 46 -4.59 7.14 3.65
N LYS A 47 -4.27 6.50 4.79
CA LYS A 47 -4.86 6.83 6.10
C LYS A 47 -4.11 7.94 6.85
N THR A 48 -3.13 8.58 6.20
CA THR A 48 -2.18 9.51 6.81
C THR A 48 -2.86 10.66 7.55
N ALA A 49 -3.90 11.28 6.96
CA ALA A 49 -4.62 12.37 7.62
C ALA A 49 -5.27 11.93 8.93
N GLY A 50 -5.88 10.74 8.97
CA GLY A 50 -6.47 10.17 10.17
C GLY A 50 -5.44 9.83 11.25
N LEU A 51 -4.29 9.27 10.85
CA LEU A 51 -3.18 8.98 11.76
C LEU A 51 -2.58 10.26 12.35
N LEU A 52 -2.44 11.32 11.55
CA LEU A 52 -1.98 12.63 12.03
C LEU A 52 -2.99 13.24 13.01
N ALA A 53 -4.28 13.17 12.71
CA ALA A 53 -5.33 13.67 13.59
C ALA A 53 -5.36 12.93 14.94
N SER A 54 -5.24 11.59 14.93
CA SER A 54 -5.21 10.80 16.16
C SER A 54 -3.97 11.09 17.01
N GLY A 55 -2.79 11.20 16.37
CA GLY A 55 -1.55 11.60 17.04
C GLY A 55 -1.66 12.98 17.68
N ARG A 56 -2.22 13.96 16.95
CA ARG A 56 -2.47 15.30 17.47
C ARG A 56 -3.47 15.31 18.66
N ALA A 57 -4.48 14.45 18.63
CA ALA A 57 -5.42 14.33 19.75
C ALA A 57 -4.75 13.73 20.99
N GLN A 58 -3.88 12.73 20.84
CA GLN A 58 -3.15 12.14 21.97
C GLN A 58 -2.18 13.14 22.60
N ALA A 59 -1.37 13.81 21.78
CA ALA A 59 -0.41 14.80 22.28
C ALA A 59 -1.10 15.97 23.00
N ALA A 60 -2.30 16.37 22.57
CA ALA A 60 -3.10 17.36 23.28
C ALA A 60 -3.57 16.87 24.67
N ARG A 61 -3.96 15.59 24.80
CA ARG A 61 -4.33 14.99 26.09
C ARG A 61 -3.17 14.92 27.07
N GLU A 62 -1.97 14.60 26.57
CA GLU A 62 -0.76 14.42 27.39
C GLU A 62 0.03 15.73 27.61
N GLY A 63 -0.33 16.81 26.92
CA GLY A 63 0.36 18.11 27.02
C GLY A 63 1.66 18.19 26.22
N HIS A 64 1.89 17.28 25.26
CA HIS A 64 3.09 17.23 24.42
C HIS A 64 3.01 18.18 23.21
N PHE A 65 3.16 19.48 23.45
CA PHE A 65 3.05 20.53 22.41
C PHE A 65 4.38 20.95 21.75
N SER A 66 5.48 20.22 21.99
CA SER A 66 6.82 20.57 21.48
C SER A 66 6.89 20.60 19.94
N ASN A 67 6.09 19.77 19.27
CA ASN A 67 6.01 19.67 17.81
C ASN A 67 4.90 20.53 17.17
N TYR A 68 4.17 21.33 17.97
CA TYR A 68 3.06 22.15 17.49
C TYR A 68 3.57 23.53 17.11
N ALA A 69 3.05 24.07 16.00
CA ALA A 69 3.27 25.47 15.66
C ALA A 69 2.71 26.36 16.79
N PRO A 70 3.29 27.54 17.06
CA PRO A 70 2.77 28.45 18.08
C PRO A 70 1.27 28.79 17.91
N SER A 71 0.78 28.84 16.67
CA SER A 71 -0.63 29.04 16.32
C SER A 71 -1.55 27.86 16.67
N GLU A 72 -1.00 26.65 16.81
CA GLU A 72 -1.74 25.42 17.11
C GLU A 72 -1.78 25.13 18.62
N ARG A 73 -1.09 25.90 19.46
CA ARG A 73 -1.03 25.69 20.92
C ARG A 73 -2.25 26.32 21.60
N PRO A 74 -2.84 25.68 22.64
CA PRO A 74 -3.89 26.30 23.43
C PRO A 74 -3.39 27.62 24.02
N ARG A 75 -4.15 28.71 23.88
CA ARG A 75 -3.81 29.97 24.52
C ARG A 75 -3.88 29.76 26.04
N ARG A 76 -2.77 30.00 26.73
CA ARG A 76 -2.80 30.13 28.19
C ARG A 76 -3.66 31.36 28.52
N LYS A 77 -4.73 31.17 29.29
CA LYS A 77 -5.49 32.26 29.89
C LYS A 77 -4.64 32.94 30.96
#